data_AF-A0A0S4XGA0-F1
#
_entry.id   AF-A0A0S4XGA0-F1
#
_cell.length_a   1.000
_cell.length_b   1.000
_cell.length_c   1.000
_cell.angle_alpha   90.00
_cell.angle_beta   90.00
_cell.angle_gamma   90.00
#
_symmetry.space_group_name_H-M   'P 1'
#
loop_
_entity.id
_entity.type
_entity.pdbx_description
1 polymer ?
#
loop_
_entity_poly.entity_id
_entity_poly.type
_entity_poly.pdbx_seq_one_letter_code
_entity_poly.pdbx_strand_id
1 'polypeptide(L)'
;MQISAWAMRTTIDAGNGNDIINIDSYGASQGTDITGGTGDDQIRLGYYGATLHFNRGDGHDTVSSAANADNKTIVFGSGITAANLSATRVGDDMVLNIGANGDAITITNWFQSGQYRLRNLMFADGTTIDATGLVATYNVNASSGTTKIQALTGFDDKPLADVINFKTANSRQLWFERQDDDLLVSVIGSHDVADFTDWYSMSTHQNLQLRAADGLSLTGQQVDALVQAMAQFSAPPAGQTTLTPELQDKLAPVIAANWH
;
A
#
# COMPACT_ATOMS: atom_id res chain seq x y z
N MET A 1 -18.44 14.22 20.59
CA MET A 1 -19.63 13.38 20.90
C MET A 1 -19.18 11.98 21.35
N GLN A 2 -19.86 11.36 22.34
CA GLN A 2 -19.61 9.97 22.76
C GLN A 2 -20.91 9.15 22.65
N ILE A 3 -20.85 7.98 21.99
CA ILE A 3 -21.99 7.07 21.78
C ILE A 3 -21.75 5.75 22.51
N SER A 4 -22.72 5.34 23.33
CA SER A 4 -22.62 4.20 24.24
C SER A 4 -23.24 2.90 23.73
N ALA A 5 -22.98 1.80 24.44
CA ALA A 5 -23.35 0.41 24.11
C ALA A 5 -24.84 0.15 23.82
N TRP A 6 -25.75 1.06 24.19
CA TRP A 6 -27.20 0.87 24.06
C TRP A 6 -27.82 1.53 22.83
N ALA A 7 -27.04 2.31 22.07
CA ALA A 7 -27.50 2.81 20.79
C ALA A 7 -27.65 1.64 19.79
N MET A 8 -28.75 1.63 19.03
CA MET A 8 -28.98 0.61 18.00
C MET A 8 -28.37 1.05 16.67
N ARG A 9 -29.02 1.97 15.96
CA ARG A 9 -28.44 2.67 14.79
C ARG A 9 -28.22 4.12 15.14
N THR A 10 -27.08 4.68 14.75
CA THR A 10 -26.75 6.08 15.03
C THR A 10 -26.40 6.80 13.74
N THR A 11 -26.94 8.00 13.55
CA THR A 11 -26.53 8.92 12.49
C THR A 11 -25.89 10.14 13.14
N ILE A 12 -24.72 10.53 12.66
CA ILE A 12 -23.93 11.64 13.20
C ILE A 12 -23.54 12.55 12.04
N ASP A 13 -23.73 13.85 12.24
CA ASP A 13 -23.22 14.93 11.40
C ASP A 13 -22.66 15.98 12.36
N ALA A 14 -21.33 16.18 12.36
CA ALA A 14 -20.69 17.09 13.30
C ALA A 14 -20.61 18.53 12.76
N GLY A 15 -20.68 18.70 11.44
CA GLY A 15 -20.89 19.98 10.79
C GLY A 15 -19.58 20.67 10.43
N ASN A 16 -19.33 21.87 10.96
CA ASN A 16 -18.11 22.62 10.66
C ASN A 16 -17.23 22.72 11.90
N GLY A 17 -15.92 22.62 11.71
CA GLY A 17 -14.91 22.67 12.76
C GLY A 17 -14.21 21.32 12.91
N ASN A 18 -13.22 21.27 13.79
CA ASN A 18 -12.49 20.04 14.09
C ASN A 18 -13.21 19.32 15.24
N ASP A 19 -13.89 18.24 14.93
CA ASP A 19 -14.74 17.50 15.85
C ASP A 19 -14.09 16.20 16.36
N ILE A 20 -14.59 15.74 17.51
CA ILE A 20 -14.20 14.43 18.07
C ILE A 20 -15.45 13.56 18.16
N ILE A 21 -15.49 12.48 17.40
CA ILE A 21 -16.59 11.52 17.34
C ILE A 21 -16.11 10.18 17.90
N ASN A 22 -16.65 9.76 19.04
CA ASN A 22 -16.27 8.52 19.72
C ASN A 22 -17.43 7.54 19.82
N ILE A 23 -17.36 6.45 19.06
CA ILE A 23 -18.26 5.31 19.24
C ILE A 23 -17.59 4.30 20.19
N ASP A 24 -18.24 3.96 21.29
CA ASP A 24 -17.78 2.89 22.18
C ASP A 24 -17.55 1.60 21.40
N SER A 25 -16.61 0.74 21.85
CA SER A 25 -16.21 -0.43 21.07
C SER A 25 -17.37 -1.36 20.72
N TYR A 26 -18.42 -1.39 21.54
CA TYR A 26 -19.66 -2.13 21.27
C TYR A 26 -20.90 -1.20 21.22
N GLY A 27 -20.71 0.09 20.99
CA GLY A 27 -21.79 1.05 20.72
C GLY A 27 -22.40 0.84 19.33
N ALA A 28 -23.65 1.28 19.16
CA ALA A 28 -24.35 1.26 17.88
C ALA A 28 -24.40 -0.14 17.23
N SER A 29 -25.05 -1.09 17.89
CA SER A 29 -25.08 -2.52 17.50
C SER A 29 -25.66 -2.82 16.11
N GLN A 30 -26.46 -1.91 15.54
CA GLN A 30 -27.01 -1.99 14.18
C GLN A 30 -26.26 -1.07 13.19
N GLY A 31 -25.14 -0.51 13.63
CA GLY A 31 -24.22 0.27 12.83
C GLY A 31 -24.37 1.79 12.97
N THR A 32 -23.43 2.48 12.33
CA THR A 32 -23.31 3.94 12.37
C THR A 32 -23.22 4.52 10.96
N ASP A 33 -23.83 5.69 10.79
CA ASP A 33 -23.70 6.53 9.61
C ASP A 33 -23.13 7.87 10.08
N ILE A 34 -21.94 8.23 9.61
CA ILE A 34 -21.14 9.32 10.18
C ILE A 34 -20.70 10.24 9.06
N THR A 35 -20.94 11.54 9.24
CA THR A 35 -20.32 12.63 8.51
C THR A 35 -19.55 13.46 9.53
N GLY A 36 -18.24 13.61 9.35
CA GLY A 36 -17.44 14.55 10.13
C GLY A 36 -17.86 15.97 9.77
N GLY A 37 -17.73 16.28 8.48
CA GLY A 37 -18.14 17.54 7.89
C GLY A 37 -16.90 18.31 7.45
N THR A 38 -16.86 19.63 7.59
CA THR A 38 -15.68 20.42 7.22
C THR A 38 -14.79 20.68 8.42
N GLY A 39 -13.50 20.41 8.30
CA GLY A 39 -12.51 20.53 9.38
C GLY A 39 -11.66 19.26 9.49
N ASP A 40 -10.68 19.25 10.38
CA ASP A 40 -9.86 18.06 10.59
C ASP A 40 -10.44 17.23 11.75
N ASP A 41 -11.24 16.21 11.44
CA ASP A 41 -12.00 15.46 12.45
C ASP A 41 -11.25 14.24 13.02
N GLN A 42 -11.61 13.86 14.24
CA GLN A 42 -11.09 12.67 14.92
C GLN A 42 -12.22 11.68 15.19
N ILE A 43 -12.22 10.56 14.49
CA ILE A 43 -13.35 9.62 14.45
C ILE A 43 -12.90 8.24 14.94
N ARG A 44 -13.58 7.72 15.96
CA ARG A 44 -13.40 6.34 16.43
C ARG A 44 -14.64 5.51 16.16
N LEU A 45 -14.47 4.50 15.31
CA LEU A 45 -15.50 3.54 14.96
C LEU A 45 -15.49 2.35 15.93
N GLY A 46 -16.69 1.86 16.25
CA GLY A 46 -16.88 0.65 17.06
C GLY A 46 -16.68 -0.65 16.27
N TYR A 47 -16.99 -1.77 16.94
CA TYR A 47 -16.91 -3.12 16.38
C TYR A 47 -17.92 -3.36 15.25
N TYR A 48 -19.13 -2.81 15.37
CA TYR A 48 -20.22 -3.04 14.41
C TYR A 48 -20.03 -2.26 13.10
N GLY A 49 -20.97 -2.40 12.16
CA GLY A 49 -20.87 -1.77 10.85
C GLY A 49 -20.80 -0.25 10.94
N ALA A 50 -20.04 0.38 10.04
CA ALA A 50 -19.96 1.83 9.98
C ALA A 50 -19.82 2.31 8.54
N THR A 51 -20.56 3.36 8.24
CA THR A 51 -20.50 4.11 6.99
C THR A 51 -19.99 5.50 7.32
N LEU A 52 -18.80 5.82 6.82
CA LEU A 52 -18.22 7.16 6.89
C LEU A 52 -18.46 7.86 5.56
N HIS A 53 -19.11 9.01 5.56
CA HIS A 53 -19.30 9.84 4.38
C HIS A 53 -18.21 10.90 4.32
N PHE A 54 -17.63 11.08 3.14
CA PHE A 54 -16.58 12.06 2.90
C PHE A 54 -16.81 12.79 1.58
N ASN A 55 -16.74 14.12 1.61
CA ASN A 55 -16.90 15.02 0.47
C ASN A 55 -15.63 15.84 0.24
N ARG A 56 -15.55 16.51 -0.91
CA ARG A 56 -14.46 17.45 -1.17
C ARG A 56 -14.60 18.68 -0.28
N GLY A 57 -13.49 19.12 0.29
CA GLY A 57 -13.43 20.23 1.25
C GLY A 57 -13.71 19.82 2.68
N ASP A 58 -13.88 18.52 2.95
CA ASP A 58 -14.09 18.02 4.31
C ASP A 58 -12.82 18.17 5.16
N GLY A 59 -11.61 18.08 4.57
CA GLY A 59 -10.35 18.35 5.27
C GLY A 59 -9.48 17.11 5.46
N HIS A 60 -8.76 17.02 6.59
CA HIS A 60 -7.87 15.90 6.93
C HIS A 60 -8.39 15.15 8.15
N ASP A 61 -9.23 14.15 7.90
CA ASP A 61 -9.82 13.36 8.98
C ASP A 61 -8.87 12.26 9.44
N THR A 62 -8.92 11.94 10.73
CA THR A 62 -8.25 10.77 11.31
C THR A 62 -9.29 9.80 11.83
N VAL A 63 -9.23 8.56 11.36
CA VAL A 63 -10.22 7.53 11.62
C VAL A 63 -9.56 6.29 12.20
N SER A 64 -10.10 5.78 13.29
CA SER A 64 -9.69 4.51 13.90
C SER A 64 -10.87 3.53 13.92
N SER A 65 -10.58 2.24 13.72
CA SER A 65 -11.59 1.17 13.79
C SER A 65 -11.23 0.19 14.90
N ALA A 66 -12.23 -0.24 15.68
CA ALA A 66 -12.01 -1.27 16.69
C ALA A 66 -11.78 -2.67 16.08
N ALA A 67 -12.52 -3.03 15.02
CA ALA A 67 -12.43 -4.32 14.30
C ALA A 67 -13.38 -4.39 13.09
N ASN A 68 -13.51 -5.58 12.50
CA ASN A 68 -14.49 -5.97 11.47
C ASN A 68 -14.42 -5.14 10.19
N ALA A 69 -13.24 -5.13 9.59
CA ALA A 69 -12.97 -4.35 8.39
C ALA A 69 -13.97 -4.52 7.24
N ASP A 70 -14.50 -5.74 7.06
CA ASP A 70 -15.42 -6.04 5.96
C ASP A 70 -16.76 -5.31 6.08
N ASN A 71 -17.12 -4.84 7.28
CA ASN A 71 -18.35 -4.06 7.55
C ASN A 71 -18.08 -2.56 7.70
N LYS A 72 -16.90 -2.10 7.28
CA LYS A 72 -16.50 -0.70 7.33
C LYS A 72 -16.44 -0.13 5.91
N THR A 73 -17.17 0.94 5.69
CA THR A 73 -17.33 1.55 4.37
C THR A 73 -17.04 3.04 4.44
N ILE A 74 -16.25 3.55 3.50
CA ILE A 74 -16.15 4.97 3.19
C ILE A 74 -16.99 5.22 1.94
N VAL A 75 -17.89 6.19 2.01
CA VAL A 75 -18.76 6.62 0.92
C VAL A 75 -18.32 7.99 0.48
N PHE A 76 -17.93 8.10 -0.78
CA PHE A 76 -17.46 9.36 -1.34
C PHE A 76 -18.59 10.13 -2.01
N GLY A 77 -18.61 11.44 -1.74
CA GLY A 77 -19.48 12.40 -2.39
C GLY A 77 -19.26 12.51 -3.90
N SER A 78 -20.21 13.18 -4.57
CA SER A 78 -20.20 13.33 -6.03
C SER A 78 -18.90 13.92 -6.55
N GLY A 79 -18.38 13.35 -7.64
CA GLY A 79 -17.19 13.83 -8.33
C GLY A 79 -15.87 13.29 -7.75
N ILE A 80 -15.87 12.60 -6.62
CA ILE A 80 -14.73 11.79 -6.18
C ILE A 80 -14.86 10.43 -6.85
N THR A 81 -13.81 10.02 -7.56
CA THR A 81 -13.74 8.75 -8.30
C THR A 81 -12.51 7.98 -7.85
N ALA A 82 -12.44 6.68 -8.16
CA ALA A 82 -11.27 5.85 -7.87
C ALA A 82 -9.96 6.46 -8.44
N ALA A 83 -10.02 7.10 -9.60
CA ALA A 83 -8.87 7.76 -10.21
C ALA A 83 -8.40 9.03 -9.45
N ASN A 84 -9.20 9.55 -8.52
CA ASN A 84 -8.79 10.64 -7.65
C ASN A 84 -8.14 10.16 -6.35
N LEU A 85 -8.20 8.86 -6.06
CA LEU A 85 -7.66 8.31 -4.83
C LEU A 85 -6.22 7.87 -5.01
N SER A 86 -5.40 8.15 -4.00
CA SER A 86 -4.08 7.54 -3.85
C SER A 86 -3.82 7.27 -2.37
N ALA A 87 -3.23 6.12 -2.04
CA ALA A 87 -2.89 5.80 -0.67
C ALA A 87 -1.37 5.91 -0.44
N THR A 88 -1.00 6.47 0.71
CA THR A 88 0.38 6.51 1.20
C THR A 88 0.42 5.88 2.58
N ARG A 89 1.46 5.10 2.88
CA ARG A 89 1.67 4.55 4.21
C ARG A 89 2.48 5.52 5.06
N VAL A 90 2.07 5.73 6.31
CA VAL A 90 2.82 6.50 7.32
C VAL A 90 2.82 5.71 8.63
N GLY A 91 3.94 5.06 8.98
CA GLY A 91 3.98 4.14 10.12
C GLY A 91 3.00 2.97 9.92
N ASP A 92 2.08 2.75 10.86
CA ASP A 92 1.02 1.74 10.74
C ASP A 92 -0.27 2.26 10.12
N ASP A 93 -0.28 3.52 9.69
CA ASP A 93 -1.46 4.21 9.21
C ASP A 93 -1.50 4.25 7.67
N MET A 94 -2.71 4.23 7.12
CA MET A 94 -2.96 4.50 5.70
C MET A 94 -3.50 5.92 5.55
N VAL A 95 -2.79 6.76 4.81
CA VAL A 95 -3.26 8.08 4.39
C VAL A 95 -3.85 7.97 3.00
N LEU A 96 -5.17 8.08 2.91
CA LEU A 96 -5.90 8.11 1.64
C LEU A 96 -6.06 9.56 1.18
N ASN A 97 -5.25 9.97 0.20
CA ASN A 97 -5.31 11.31 -0.40
C ASN A 97 -6.41 11.36 -1.47
N ILE A 98 -7.18 12.45 -1.49
CA ILE A 98 -8.40 12.58 -2.29
C ILE A 98 -8.29 13.80 -3.22
N GLY A 99 -7.82 13.55 -4.45
CA GLY A 99 -7.62 14.59 -5.46
C GLY A 99 -6.46 15.53 -5.12
N ALA A 100 -6.44 16.70 -5.77
CA ALA A 100 -5.33 17.67 -5.67
C ALA A 100 -5.56 18.78 -4.63
N ASN A 101 -6.72 18.80 -3.97
CA ASN A 101 -7.10 19.89 -3.06
C ASN A 101 -6.47 19.78 -1.66
N GLY A 102 -5.80 18.67 -1.37
CA GLY A 102 -5.17 18.40 -0.07
C GLY A 102 -6.00 17.51 0.86
N ASP A 103 -7.31 17.34 0.61
CA ASP A 103 -8.20 16.49 1.40
C ASP A 103 -7.65 15.07 1.58
N ALA A 104 -7.75 14.53 2.80
CA ALA A 104 -7.26 13.20 3.13
C ALA A 104 -8.04 12.54 4.26
N ILE A 105 -8.01 11.21 4.28
CA ILE A 105 -8.44 10.41 5.43
C ILE A 105 -7.25 9.57 5.89
N THR A 106 -6.79 9.78 7.12
CA THR A 106 -5.78 8.95 7.77
C THR A 106 -6.49 7.86 8.56
N ILE A 107 -6.33 6.60 8.15
CA ILE A 107 -6.88 5.45 8.86
C ILE A 107 -5.78 4.83 9.70
N THR A 108 -5.92 4.96 11.01
CA THR A 108 -4.88 4.54 11.96
C THR A 108 -4.81 3.03 12.10
N ASN A 109 -3.62 2.48 12.31
CA ASN A 109 -3.36 1.04 12.53
C ASN A 109 -3.82 0.14 11.38
N TRP A 110 -4.04 0.70 10.19
CA TRP A 110 -4.46 -0.03 8.99
C TRP A 110 -3.54 -1.22 8.66
N PHE A 111 -2.23 -1.01 8.85
CA PHE A 111 -1.20 -2.00 8.58
C PHE A 111 -0.92 -2.92 9.77
N GLN A 112 -1.28 -2.52 11.00
CA GLN A 112 -1.09 -3.34 12.20
C GLN A 112 -1.90 -4.64 12.17
N SER A 113 -3.12 -4.62 11.62
CA SER A 113 -3.93 -5.83 11.45
C SER A 113 -5.07 -5.63 10.45
N GLY A 114 -5.40 -6.67 9.70
CA GLY A 114 -6.52 -6.66 8.75
C GLY A 114 -7.87 -6.28 9.36
N GLN A 115 -8.06 -6.44 10.67
CA GLN A 115 -9.31 -6.09 11.36
C GLN A 115 -9.54 -4.58 11.51
N TYR A 116 -8.48 -3.76 11.48
CA TYR A 116 -8.57 -2.30 11.67
C TYR A 116 -8.84 -1.53 10.36
N ARG A 117 -8.85 -2.24 9.23
CA ARG A 117 -9.03 -1.65 7.91
C ARG A 117 -10.46 -1.13 7.72
N LEU A 118 -10.62 -0.05 6.96
CA LEU A 118 -11.87 0.39 6.33
C LEU A 118 -11.87 -0.08 4.87
N ARG A 119 -12.33 -1.30 4.61
CA ARG A 119 -12.11 -1.98 3.32
C ARG A 119 -12.89 -1.40 2.16
N ASN A 120 -14.16 -1.08 2.36
CA ASN A 120 -15.04 -0.78 1.24
C ASN A 120 -14.98 0.71 0.90
N LEU A 121 -14.65 1.02 -0.34
CA LEU A 121 -14.66 2.39 -0.86
C LEU A 121 -15.76 2.48 -1.92
N MET A 122 -16.87 3.13 -1.57
CA MET A 122 -18.05 3.25 -2.40
C MET A 122 -18.13 4.64 -3.03
N PHE A 123 -18.36 4.70 -4.34
CA PHE A 123 -18.43 5.93 -5.10
C PHE A 123 -19.86 6.26 -5.51
N ALA A 124 -20.08 7.51 -5.92
CA ALA A 124 -21.39 8.01 -6.35
C ALA A 124 -22.00 7.28 -7.57
N ASP A 125 -21.18 6.57 -8.36
CA ASP A 125 -21.64 5.75 -9.50
C ASP A 125 -22.11 4.34 -9.08
N GLY A 126 -22.04 4.02 -7.79
CA GLY A 126 -22.39 2.72 -7.23
C GLY A 126 -21.26 1.69 -7.29
N THR A 127 -20.09 2.04 -7.83
CA THR A 127 -18.92 1.18 -7.79
C THR A 127 -18.38 1.10 -6.37
N THR A 128 -18.00 -0.10 -5.95
CA THR A 128 -17.26 -0.34 -4.71
C THR A 128 -15.94 -1.02 -5.04
N ILE A 129 -14.84 -0.49 -4.52
CA ILE A 129 -13.51 -1.13 -4.58
C ILE A 129 -13.02 -1.49 -3.18
N ASP A 130 -12.14 -2.48 -3.11
CA ASP A 130 -11.42 -2.79 -1.87
C ASP A 130 -10.20 -1.85 -1.76
N ALA A 131 -10.15 -1.08 -0.67
CA ALA A 131 -9.06 -0.16 -0.33
C ALA A 131 -7.67 -0.85 -0.27
N THR A 132 -7.62 -2.17 -0.03
CA THR A 132 -6.38 -2.94 -0.10
C THR A 132 -5.75 -2.95 -1.51
N GLY A 133 -6.53 -2.63 -2.56
CA GLY A 133 -6.03 -2.46 -3.92
C GLY A 133 -5.43 -1.07 -4.22
N LEU A 134 -5.55 -0.10 -3.30
CA LEU A 134 -5.00 1.25 -3.45
C LEU A 134 -3.57 1.39 -2.92
N VAL A 135 -3.02 0.32 -2.36
CA VAL A 135 -1.81 0.40 -1.55
C VAL A 135 -0.60 0.75 -2.41
N ALA A 136 0.30 1.49 -1.78
CA ALA A 136 1.31 2.34 -2.37
C ALA A 136 2.09 1.65 -3.50
N THR A 137 2.07 2.31 -4.64
CA THR A 137 3.02 2.06 -5.71
C THR A 137 4.30 2.83 -5.41
N TYR A 138 5.40 2.12 -5.15
CA TYR A 138 6.71 2.77 -5.02
C TYR A 138 7.42 2.74 -6.37
N ASN A 139 7.83 3.89 -6.87
CA ASN A 139 8.54 3.98 -8.15
C ASN A 139 10.04 4.03 -7.91
N VAL A 140 10.75 2.99 -8.34
CA VAL A 140 12.20 2.98 -8.50
C VAL A 140 12.53 3.63 -9.84
N ASN A 141 12.96 4.89 -9.77
CA ASN A 141 13.48 5.63 -10.93
C ASN A 141 15.00 5.47 -10.94
N ALA A 142 15.52 4.45 -11.63
CA ALA A 142 16.96 4.30 -11.81
C ALA A 142 17.53 5.55 -12.51
N SER A 143 18.50 6.20 -11.87
CA SER A 143 19.17 7.41 -12.36
C SER A 143 20.69 7.22 -12.27
N SER A 144 21.53 8.10 -12.81
CA SER A 144 22.98 7.90 -12.77
C SER A 144 23.62 8.09 -11.37
N GLY A 145 22.87 7.96 -10.27
CA GLY A 145 23.31 8.25 -8.90
C GLY A 145 22.73 7.29 -7.88
N THR A 146 23.57 6.85 -6.93
CA THR A 146 23.24 5.85 -5.91
C THR A 146 22.02 6.25 -5.09
N THR A 147 20.85 5.66 -5.41
CA THR A 147 19.65 5.79 -4.60
C THR A 147 19.42 4.48 -3.87
N LYS A 148 19.81 4.39 -2.59
CA LYS A 148 19.29 3.34 -1.70
C LYS A 148 17.82 3.66 -1.48
N ILE A 149 16.95 3.01 -2.23
CA ILE A 149 15.53 3.01 -1.94
C ILE A 149 15.34 2.00 -0.83
N GLN A 150 15.23 2.46 0.41
CA GLN A 150 14.84 1.64 1.55
C GLN A 150 13.37 1.28 1.36
N ALA A 151 13.12 0.12 0.77
CA ALA A 151 11.79 -0.31 0.35
C ALA A 151 10.95 -0.86 1.52
N LEU A 152 10.92 -0.12 2.64
CA LEU A 152 9.99 -0.22 3.78
C LEU A 152 10.46 -1.09 4.95
N THR A 153 10.80 -0.42 6.07
CA THR A 153 10.76 -1.01 7.41
C THR A 153 9.33 -0.99 7.96
N GLY A 154 8.90 -2.07 8.63
CA GLY A 154 7.68 -2.08 9.46
C GLY A 154 6.53 -3.01 9.03
N PHE A 155 6.77 -4.09 8.29
CA PHE A 155 5.71 -5.02 7.91
C PHE A 155 5.43 -6.11 8.95
N ASP A 156 5.04 -5.71 10.16
CA ASP A 156 4.49 -6.67 11.13
C ASP A 156 3.05 -7.05 10.68
N ASP A 157 2.83 -8.36 10.48
CA ASP A 157 1.55 -9.06 10.24
C ASP A 157 0.79 -8.88 8.90
N LYS A 158 1.55 -8.88 7.79
CA LYS A 158 1.18 -9.09 6.37
C LYS A 158 1.24 -7.79 5.55
N PRO A 159 2.24 -7.62 4.66
CA PRO A 159 2.16 -6.63 3.62
C PRO A 159 0.86 -6.81 2.85
N LEU A 160 0.23 -5.67 2.62
CA LEU A 160 -0.63 -5.51 1.48
C LEU A 160 0.23 -5.68 0.22
N ALA A 161 -0.39 -6.07 -0.89
CA ALA A 161 0.32 -6.28 -2.14
C ALA A 161 0.82 -4.93 -2.70
N ASP A 162 1.93 -4.41 -2.15
CA ASP A 162 2.54 -3.19 -2.66
C ASP A 162 3.26 -3.53 -3.97
N VAL A 163 3.12 -2.64 -4.95
CA VAL A 163 3.78 -2.77 -6.25
C VAL A 163 5.00 -1.86 -6.29
N ILE A 164 6.18 -2.44 -6.43
CA ILE A 164 7.43 -1.72 -6.64
C ILE A 164 7.71 -1.65 -8.13
N ASN A 165 7.57 -0.48 -8.74
CA ASN A 165 7.77 -0.27 -10.17
C ASN A 165 9.19 0.19 -10.48
N PHE A 166 9.96 -0.61 -11.20
CA PHE A 166 11.17 -0.20 -11.90
C PHE A 166 10.78 0.46 -13.22
N LYS A 167 10.64 1.79 -13.23
CA LYS A 167 10.06 2.52 -14.37
C LYS A 167 10.96 2.57 -15.61
N THR A 168 12.27 2.43 -15.43
CA THR A 168 13.27 2.60 -16.49
C THR A 168 14.04 1.33 -16.82
N ALA A 169 13.93 0.28 -16.01
CA ALA A 169 14.62 -0.99 -16.18
C ALA A 169 13.63 -2.10 -16.56
N ASN A 170 13.90 -2.82 -17.65
CA ASN A 170 13.09 -3.98 -18.04
C ASN A 170 13.49 -5.25 -17.27
N SER A 171 12.68 -6.31 -17.38
CA SER A 171 12.87 -7.58 -16.67
C SER A 171 14.25 -8.23 -16.85
N ARG A 172 14.95 -7.95 -17.96
CA ARG A 172 16.30 -8.49 -18.28
C ARG A 172 17.44 -7.58 -17.81
N GLN A 173 17.13 -6.39 -17.32
CA GLN A 173 18.10 -5.43 -16.78
C GLN A 173 18.15 -5.43 -15.26
N LEU A 174 17.36 -6.26 -14.60
CA LEU A 174 17.34 -6.37 -13.14
C LEU A 174 18.20 -7.54 -12.69
N TRP A 175 19.10 -7.27 -11.75
CA TRP A 175 19.93 -8.27 -11.07
C TRP A 175 19.51 -8.39 -9.62
N PHE A 176 19.12 -9.59 -9.20
CA PHE A 176 18.63 -9.89 -7.87
C PHE A 176 19.71 -10.62 -7.06
N GLU A 177 20.03 -10.07 -5.90
CA GLU A 177 21.04 -10.60 -5.00
C GLU A 177 20.51 -10.57 -3.58
N ARG A 178 20.74 -11.67 -2.84
CA ARG A 178 20.48 -11.68 -1.40
C ARG A 178 21.76 -11.33 -0.67
N GLN A 179 21.67 -10.35 0.23
CA GLN A 179 22.74 -10.00 1.16
C GLN A 179 22.20 -10.07 2.58
N ASP A 180 22.66 -11.06 3.35
CA ASP A 180 22.13 -11.36 4.69
C ASP A 180 20.60 -11.57 4.65
N ASP A 181 19.83 -10.69 5.31
CA ASP A 181 18.37 -10.70 5.27
C ASP A 181 17.77 -9.71 4.25
N ASP A 182 18.60 -8.96 3.55
CA ASP A 182 18.18 -7.97 2.57
C ASP A 182 18.12 -8.58 1.15
N LEU A 183 17.20 -8.06 0.34
CA LEU A 183 17.20 -8.25 -1.10
C LEU A 183 17.75 -6.99 -1.76
N LEU A 184 18.83 -7.14 -2.53
CA LEU A 184 19.37 -6.09 -3.38
C LEU A 184 18.93 -6.32 -4.81
N VAL A 185 18.37 -5.28 -5.44
CA VAL A 185 18.00 -5.29 -6.85
C VAL A 185 18.77 -4.21 -7.59
N SER A 186 19.78 -4.62 -8.34
CA SER A 186 20.62 -3.72 -9.13
C SER A 186 20.07 -3.56 -10.54
N VAL A 187 20.22 -2.36 -11.11
CA VAL A 187 19.89 -2.12 -12.53
C VAL A 187 21.17 -2.19 -13.35
N ILE A 188 21.25 -3.18 -14.23
CA ILE A 188 22.38 -3.39 -15.13
C ILE A 188 22.49 -2.18 -16.07
N GLY A 189 23.65 -1.54 -16.05
CA GLY A 189 23.93 -0.30 -16.79
C GLY A 189 23.78 0.98 -15.99
N SER A 190 23.37 0.90 -14.73
CA SER A 190 23.46 2.00 -13.79
C SER A 190 24.27 1.64 -12.55
N HIS A 191 24.48 2.61 -11.68
CA HIS A 191 25.07 2.40 -10.35
C HIS A 191 23.97 2.28 -9.27
N ASP A 192 22.71 2.10 -9.68
CA ASP A 192 21.58 2.04 -8.77
C ASP A 192 21.38 0.64 -8.23
N VAL A 193 21.09 0.60 -6.93
CA VAL A 193 20.70 -0.60 -6.21
C VAL A 193 19.51 -0.25 -5.35
N ALA A 194 18.37 -0.91 -5.57
CA ALA A 194 17.25 -0.89 -4.64
C ALA A 194 17.53 -1.87 -3.49
N ASP A 195 17.38 -1.41 -2.26
CA ASP A 195 17.73 -2.14 -1.04
C ASP A 195 16.44 -2.44 -0.27
N PHE A 196 15.98 -3.68 -0.38
CA PHE A 196 14.81 -4.19 0.30
C PHE A 196 15.27 -4.78 1.63
N THR A 197 15.44 -3.88 2.60
CA THR A 197 15.91 -4.23 3.94
C THR A 197 14.98 -5.25 4.61
N ASP A 198 15.56 -6.24 5.27
CA ASP A 198 14.88 -7.32 6.00
C ASP A 198 13.96 -8.22 5.16
N TRP A 199 14.05 -8.19 3.82
CA TRP A 199 13.21 -8.98 2.90
C TRP A 199 13.06 -10.47 3.28
N TYR A 200 14.12 -11.10 3.78
CA TYR A 200 14.17 -12.51 4.14
C TYR A 200 13.93 -12.81 5.63
N SER A 201 13.77 -11.78 6.47
CA SER A 201 13.59 -11.96 7.92
C SER A 201 12.24 -12.61 8.28
N MET A 202 11.20 -12.39 7.46
CA MET A 202 9.86 -12.98 7.64
C MET A 202 9.19 -13.24 6.29
N SER A 203 8.46 -14.36 6.18
CA SER A 203 7.74 -14.73 4.93
C SER A 203 6.72 -13.69 4.48
N THR A 204 6.21 -12.88 5.42
CA THR A 204 5.29 -11.80 5.11
C THR A 204 5.95 -10.75 4.24
N HIS A 205 7.22 -10.38 4.45
CA HIS A 205 7.93 -9.35 3.67
C HIS A 205 8.02 -9.64 2.17
N GLN A 206 7.85 -10.90 1.78
CA GLN A 206 7.85 -11.34 0.39
C GLN A 206 6.46 -11.21 -0.29
N ASN A 207 5.44 -10.70 0.39
CA ASN A 207 4.10 -10.44 -0.17
C ASN A 207 4.04 -9.13 -0.98
N LEU A 208 5.08 -8.84 -1.76
CA LEU A 208 5.22 -7.66 -2.61
C LEU A 208 5.22 -8.08 -4.09
N GLN A 209 4.82 -7.18 -4.97
CA GLN A 209 4.98 -7.35 -6.42
C GLN A 209 6.07 -6.41 -6.94
N LEU A 210 7.03 -6.91 -7.69
CA LEU A 210 8.03 -6.11 -8.39
C LEU A 210 7.63 -6.04 -9.87
N ARG A 211 7.49 -4.84 -10.42
CA ARG A 211 7.07 -4.62 -11.81
C ARG A 211 8.15 -3.89 -12.59
N ALA A 212 8.54 -4.46 -13.72
CA ALA A 212 9.56 -3.89 -14.60
C ALA A 212 8.95 -2.95 -15.66
N ALA A 213 9.81 -2.19 -16.34
CA ALA A 213 9.42 -1.19 -17.34
C ALA A 213 8.76 -1.79 -18.59
N ASP A 214 9.03 -3.07 -18.89
CA ASP A 214 8.37 -3.84 -19.94
C ASP A 214 6.98 -4.37 -19.53
N GLY A 215 6.53 -4.03 -18.32
CA GLY A 215 5.20 -4.34 -17.81
C GLY A 215 5.06 -5.70 -17.14
N LEU A 216 6.11 -6.53 -17.19
CA LEU A 216 6.18 -7.82 -16.52
C LEU A 216 6.35 -7.65 -15.02
N SER A 217 5.84 -8.61 -14.24
CA SER A 217 5.82 -8.57 -12.78
C SER A 217 6.33 -9.87 -12.14
N LEU A 218 6.82 -9.76 -10.91
CA LEU A 218 7.24 -10.85 -10.02
C LEU A 218 6.52 -10.74 -8.68
N THR A 219 6.09 -11.87 -8.14
CA THR A 219 5.77 -12.05 -6.72
C THR A 219 7.04 -12.32 -5.91
N GLY A 220 7.02 -12.16 -4.59
CA GLY A 220 8.21 -12.48 -3.79
C GLY A 220 8.67 -13.94 -3.87
N GLN A 221 7.76 -14.90 -4.09
CA GLN A 221 8.16 -16.29 -4.35
C GLN A 221 8.94 -16.43 -5.67
N GLN A 222 8.57 -15.65 -6.69
CA GLN A 222 9.26 -15.64 -7.99
C GLN A 222 10.61 -14.90 -7.93
N VAL A 223 10.73 -13.89 -7.05
CA VAL A 223 12.00 -13.24 -6.75
C VAL A 223 13.03 -14.26 -6.24
N ASP A 224 12.62 -15.18 -5.36
CA ASP A 224 13.54 -16.19 -4.81
C ASP A 224 14.13 -17.12 -5.88
N ALA A 225 13.34 -17.47 -6.89
CA ALA A 225 13.84 -18.26 -8.03
C ALA A 225 14.93 -17.52 -8.82
N LEU A 226 14.78 -16.19 -8.99
CA LEU A 226 15.80 -15.38 -9.65
C LEU A 226 17.04 -15.19 -8.78
N VAL A 227 16.87 -14.94 -7.49
CA VAL A 227 18.01 -14.84 -6.54
C VAL A 227 18.82 -16.14 -6.54
N GLN A 228 18.18 -17.30 -6.48
CA GLN A 228 18.87 -18.60 -6.51
C GLN A 228 19.62 -18.84 -7.83
N ALA A 229 19.03 -18.45 -8.96
CA ALA A 229 19.66 -18.60 -10.26
C ALA A 229 20.84 -17.63 -10.45
N MET A 230 20.69 -16.38 -10.02
CA MET A 230 21.71 -15.33 -10.18
C MET A 230 22.88 -15.51 -9.20
N ALA A 231 22.66 -16.07 -8.01
CA ALA A 231 23.71 -16.40 -7.05
C ALA A 231 24.76 -17.40 -7.57
N GLN A 232 24.48 -18.11 -8.67
CA GLN A 232 25.45 -19.01 -9.34
C GLN A 232 26.52 -18.25 -10.15
N PHE A 233 26.38 -16.93 -10.27
CA PHE A 233 27.22 -16.09 -11.11
C PHE A 233 27.67 -14.85 -10.32
N SER A 234 28.76 -14.23 -10.77
CA SER A 234 29.15 -12.92 -10.24
C SER A 234 28.22 -11.85 -10.77
N ALA A 235 27.80 -10.93 -9.89
CA ALA A 235 27.04 -9.76 -10.29
C ALA A 235 27.78 -8.99 -11.40
N PRO A 236 27.06 -8.44 -12.40
CA PRO A 236 27.67 -7.63 -13.45
C PRO A 236 28.45 -6.45 -12.85
N PRO A 237 29.72 -6.23 -13.23
CA PRO A 237 30.51 -5.14 -12.70
C PRO A 237 29.89 -3.78 -13.07
N ALA A 238 30.08 -2.79 -12.18
CA ALA A 238 29.65 -1.42 -12.41
C ALA A 238 30.16 -0.91 -13.77
N GLY A 239 29.25 -0.40 -14.61
CA GLY A 239 29.55 0.08 -15.97
C GLY A 239 29.26 -0.92 -17.11
N GLN A 240 28.91 -2.18 -16.83
CA GLN A 240 28.29 -3.04 -17.83
C GLN A 240 26.84 -2.60 -18.07
N THR A 241 26.50 -2.26 -19.31
CA THR A 241 25.15 -1.82 -19.71
C THR A 241 24.19 -2.95 -20.06
N THR A 242 24.71 -4.17 -20.22
CA THR A 242 23.96 -5.37 -20.54
C THR A 242 24.68 -6.60 -19.99
N LEU A 243 23.94 -7.64 -19.61
CA LEU A 243 24.51 -8.97 -19.36
C LEU A 243 25.29 -9.47 -20.57
N THR A 244 26.35 -10.24 -20.35
CA THR A 244 27.04 -10.95 -21.44
C THR A 244 26.09 -11.93 -22.13
N PRO A 245 26.26 -12.22 -23.44
CA PRO A 245 25.38 -13.16 -24.15
C PRO A 245 25.27 -14.53 -23.46
N GLU A 246 26.38 -15.02 -22.91
CA GLU A 246 26.41 -16.28 -22.18
C GLU A 246 25.54 -16.26 -20.90
N LEU A 247 25.57 -15.16 -20.14
CA LEU A 247 24.72 -15.00 -18.96
C LEU A 247 23.25 -14.83 -19.33
N GLN A 248 22.97 -14.12 -20.44
CA GLN A 248 21.60 -13.99 -20.96
C GLN A 248 21.01 -15.36 -21.31
N ASP A 249 21.76 -16.19 -22.03
CA ASP A 249 21.32 -17.54 -22.42
C ASP A 249 21.07 -18.45 -21.19
N LYS A 250 21.94 -18.36 -20.17
CA LYS A 250 21.81 -19.16 -18.95
C LYS A 250 20.64 -18.72 -18.06
N LEU A 251 20.34 -17.42 -17.99
CA LEU A 251 19.26 -16.89 -17.15
C LEU A 251 17.90 -16.83 -17.87
N ALA A 252 17.88 -16.86 -19.20
CA ALA A 252 16.65 -16.76 -20.00
C ALA A 252 15.53 -17.73 -19.59
N PRO A 253 15.80 -19.03 -19.29
CA PRO A 253 14.74 -19.95 -18.88
C PRO A 253 14.08 -19.54 -17.56
N VAL A 254 14.87 -19.11 -16.58
CA VAL A 254 14.36 -18.72 -15.25
C VAL A 254 13.62 -17.39 -15.34
N ILE A 255 14.15 -16.43 -16.11
CA ILE A 255 13.46 -15.15 -16.37
C ILE A 255 12.09 -15.42 -17.02
N ALA A 256 12.05 -16.22 -18.09
CA ALA A 256 10.80 -16.52 -18.80
C ALA A 256 9.76 -17.28 -17.96
N ALA A 257 10.21 -18.11 -17.01
CA ALA A 257 9.34 -18.89 -16.14
C ALA A 257 8.71 -18.07 -14.99
N ASN A 258 9.33 -16.94 -14.61
CA ASN A 258 8.95 -16.20 -13.39
C ASN A 258 8.33 -14.83 -13.68
N TRP A 259 8.73 -14.15 -14.76
CA TRP A 259 8.16 -12.85 -15.13
C TRP A 259 6.85 -13.03 -15.92
N HIS A 260 5.75 -12.38 -15.49
CA HIS A 260 4.43 -12.45 -16.14
C HIS A 260 3.75 -11.09 -16.34
#